data_AF-A0A512AWB3-F1
#
_entry.id   AF-A0A512AWB3-F1
#
_cell.length_a   1.000
_cell.length_b   1.000
_cell.length_c   1.000
_cell.angle_alpha   90.00
_cell.angle_beta   90.00
_cell.angle_gamma   90.00
#
_symmetry.space_group_name_H-M   'P 1'
#
loop_
_entity.id
_entity.type
_entity.pdbx_description
1 polymer ?
#
loop_
_entity_poly.entity_id
_entity_poly.type
_entity_poly.pdbx_seq_one_letter_code
_entity_poly.pdbx_strand_id
1 'polypeptide(L)' 'MTKEEFDDKYTQAIETFLVAMAEHPEVDPKKFYSMTCILENLRFFSPVIYGAIQPAEE' A
#
# COMPACT_ATOMS: atom_id res chain seq x y z
N MET A 1 7.29 -15.39 -6.30
CA MET A 1 7.17 -13.92 -6.49
C MET A 1 8.51 -13.33 -6.12
N THR A 2 9.11 -12.56 -7.00
CA THR A 2 10.34 -11.83 -6.68
C THR A 2 10.03 -10.63 -5.78
N LYS A 3 11.05 -10.05 -5.15
CA LYS A 3 10.90 -8.82 -4.37
C LYS A 3 10.35 -7.67 -5.22
N GLU A 4 10.83 -7.54 -6.45
CA GLU A 4 10.39 -6.53 -7.42
C GLU A 4 8.93 -6.74 -7.82
N GLU A 5 8.55 -7.98 -8.16
CA GLU A 5 7.15 -8.31 -8.48
C GLU A 5 6.19 -8.06 -7.29
N PHE A 6 6.65 -8.26 -6.06
CA PHE A 6 5.88 -7.92 -4.88
C PHE A 6 5.74 -6.41 -4.73
N ASP A 7 6.83 -5.67 -4.86
CA ASP A 7 6.85 -4.21 -4.70
C ASP A 7 5.92 -3.51 -5.70
N ASP A 8 5.94 -3.97 -6.95
CA ASP A 8 5.06 -3.49 -8.02
C ASP A 8 3.59 -3.78 -7.71
N LYS A 9 3.26 -5.02 -7.32
CA LYS A 9 1.88 -5.42 -7.00
C LYS A 9 1.36 -4.73 -5.75
N TYR A 10 2.22 -4.57 -4.74
CA TYR A 10 1.88 -3.89 -3.50
C TYR A 10 1.61 -2.42 -3.76
N THR A 11 2.46 -1.77 -4.55
CA THR A 11 2.26 -0.40 -5.04
C THR A 11 0.93 -0.27 -5.77
N GLN A 12 0.65 -1.14 -6.75
CA GLN A 12 -0.60 -1.12 -7.51
C GLN A 12 -1.82 -1.30 -6.61
N ALA A 13 -1.74 -2.18 -5.60
CA ALA A 13 -2.82 -2.37 -4.65
C ALA A 13 -3.10 -1.10 -3.85
N ILE A 14 -2.05 -0.44 -3.33
CA ILE A 14 -2.18 0.84 -2.60
C ILE A 14 -2.80 1.91 -3.50
N GLU A 15 -2.30 2.07 -4.73
CA GLU A 15 -2.83 3.05 -5.69
C GLU A 15 -4.31 2.77 -6.02
N THR A 16 -4.69 1.51 -6.20
CA THR A 16 -6.08 1.10 -6.43
C THR A 16 -6.96 1.49 -5.24
N PHE A 17 -6.52 1.30 -4.00
CA PHE A 17 -7.26 1.73 -2.82
C PHE A 17 -7.42 3.24 -2.76
N LEU A 18 -6.37 4.00 -3.07
CA LEU A 18 -6.43 5.47 -3.09
C LEU A 18 -7.43 6.00 -4.12
N VAL A 19 -7.43 5.44 -5.33
CA VAL A 19 -8.39 5.79 -6.37
C VAL A 19 -9.82 5.47 -5.92
N ALA A 20 -10.07 4.26 -5.42
CA ALA A 20 -11.38 3.85 -4.94
C ALA A 20 -11.89 4.74 -3.79
N MET A 21 -11.01 5.16 -2.89
CA MET A 21 -11.35 6.10 -1.82
C MET A 21 -11.67 7.50 -2.35
N ALA A 22 -10.92 7.99 -3.33
CA ALA A 22 -11.12 9.31 -3.93
C ALA A 22 -12.42 9.40 -4.74
N GLU A 23 -12.82 8.31 -5.39
CA GLU A 23 -14.05 8.22 -6.19
C GLU A 23 -15.31 7.98 -5.34
N HIS A 24 -15.15 7.69 -4.04
CA HIS A 24 -16.29 7.44 -3.17
C HIS A 24 -17.11 8.74 -2.96
N PRO A 25 -18.43 8.76 -3.20
CA PRO A 25 -19.26 9.97 -3.14
C PRO A 25 -19.24 10.69 -1.79
N GLU A 26 -18.99 9.95 -0.71
CA GLU A 26 -18.96 10.45 0.67
C GLU A 26 -17.53 10.68 1.19
N VAL A 27 -16.55 10.79 0.30
CA VAL A 27 -15.16 11.00 0.71
C VAL A 27 -15.01 12.31 1.49
N ASP A 28 -14.54 12.21 2.73
CA ASP A 28 -14.11 13.35 3.52
C ASP A 28 -12.66 13.70 3.12
N PRO A 29 -12.39 14.90 2.56
CA PRO A 29 -11.06 15.23 2.05
C PRO A 29 -9.95 15.18 3.10
N LYS A 30 -10.27 15.51 4.35
CA LYS A 30 -9.30 15.52 5.45
C LYS A 30 -8.96 14.09 5.89
N LYS A 31 -9.96 13.22 5.99
CA LYS A 31 -9.76 11.79 6.28
C LYS A 31 -9.04 11.10 5.14
N PHE A 32 -9.42 11.41 3.90
CA PHE A 32 -8.75 10.91 2.71
C PHE A 32 -7.25 11.25 2.73
N TYR A 33 -6.91 12.54 2.85
CA TYR A 33 -5.52 12.99 2.94
C TYR A 33 -4.74 12.25 4.04
N SER A 34 -5.33 12.13 5.24
CA SER A 34 -4.69 11.44 6.35
C SER A 34 -4.42 9.96 6.05
N MET A 35 -5.38 9.29 5.42
CA MET A 35 -5.23 7.88 5.00
C MET A 35 -4.20 7.73 3.89
N THR A 36 -4.18 8.64 2.91
CA THR A 36 -3.17 8.67 1.85
C THR A 36 -1.76 8.76 2.44
N CYS A 37 -1.53 9.63 3.42
CA CYS A 37 -0.23 9.69 4.09
C CYS A 37 0.16 8.38 4.78
N ILE A 38 -0.79 7.67 5.39
CA ILE A 38 -0.54 6.37 6.03
C ILE A 38 -0.19 5.31 4.97
N LEU A 39 -0.97 5.24 3.89
CA LEU A 39 -0.80 4.25 2.83
C LEU A 39 0.49 4.46 2.02
N GLU A 40 0.87 5.71 1.75
CA GLU A 40 2.16 6.02 1.10
C GLU A 40 3.36 5.66 2.00
N ASN A 41 3.25 5.87 3.31
CA ASN A 41 4.26 5.37 4.25
C ASN A 41 4.33 3.84 4.23
N LEU A 42 3.19 3.14 4.17
CA LEU A 42 3.17 1.69 4.05
C LEU A 42 3.79 1.21 2.73
N ARG A 43 3.57 1.92 1.62
CA ARG A 43 4.24 1.69 0.33
C ARG A 43 5.76 1.78 0.47
N PHE A 44 6.27 2.81 1.14
CA PHE A 44 7.70 2.95 1.41
C PHE A 44 8.30 1.75 2.17
N PHE A 45 7.54 1.12 3.06
CA PHE A 45 7.97 -0.06 3.81
C PHE A 45 7.79 -1.40 3.08
N SER A 46 7.36 -1.40 1.82
CA SER A 46 7.13 -2.63 1.05
C SER A 46 8.31 -3.63 1.06
N PRO A 47 9.59 -3.21 0.94
CA PRO A 47 10.73 -4.12 1.08
C PRO A 47 10.82 -4.85 2.43
N VAL A 48 10.42 -4.15 3.51
CA VAL A 48 10.41 -4.71 4.87
C VAL A 48 9.25 -5.67 5.03
N ILE A 49 8.08 -5.32 4.49
CA ILE A 49 6.89 -6.19 4.49
C ILE A 49 7.19 -7.48 3.71
N TYR A 50 7.80 -7.39 2.53
CA TYR A 50 8.21 -8.56 1.75
C TYR A 50 9.06 -9.52 2.57
N GLY A 51 10.06 -8.99 3.30
CA GLY A 51 10.92 -9.78 4.18
C GLY A 51 10.18 -10.37 5.38
N ALA A 52 9.26 -9.62 5.99
CA ALA A 52 8.50 -10.06 7.16
C ALA A 52 7.47 -11.16 6.85
N ILE A 53 6.97 -11.23 5.61
CA ILE A 53 6.02 -12.26 5.18
C ILE A 53 6.70 -13.47 4.54
N GLN A 54 8.02 -13.44 4.31
CA GLN A 54 8.73 -14.64 3.89
C GLN A 54 8.73 -15.65 5.05
N PRO A 55 8.65 -16.96 4.74
CA PRO A 55 8.93 -17.99 5.73
C PRO A 55 10.31 -17.75 6.37
N ALA A 56 10.44 -18.01 7.66
CA ALA A 56 11.77 -18.06 8.27
C ALA A 56 12.57 -19.17 7.55
N GLU A 57 13.79 -18.85 7.13
CA GLU A 57 14.75 -19.89 6.73
C GLU A 57 15.10 -20.69 8.00
N GLU A 58 14.64 -21.94 8.07
CA GLU A 58 15.05 -22.92 9.09
C GLU A 58 16.48 -23.42 8.87
#